data_AF-A0A0J9WLG0-F1
#
_entry.id   AF-A0A0J9WLG0-F1
#
_cell.length_a   1.000
_cell.length_b   1.000
_cell.length_c   1.000
_cell.angle_alpha   90.00
_cell.angle_beta   90.00
_cell.angle_gamma   90.00
#
_symmetry.space_group_name_H-M   'P 1'
#
loop_
_entity.id
_entity.type
_entity.pdbx_description
1 polymer ?
#
loop_
_entity_poly.entity_id
_entity_poly.type
_entity_poly.pdbx_seq_one_letter_code
_entity_poly.pdbx_strand_id
1 'polypeptide(L)'
;MARVGGLNGRPADEFTFIPQDPLIAEGQQEALNPNIITNRICDQLTNVCDASADAVAACEDAQAQIEALGTRDQSTADTWNALLGFDGVDSTQQQV
;
A
#
# COMPACT_ATOMS: atom_id res chain seq x y z
N MET A 1 2.67 -2.55 1.40
CA MET A 1 1.61 -2.63 0.36
C MET A 1 1.83 -3.86 -0.50
N ALA A 2 0.78 -4.57 -0.88
CA ALA A 2 0.84 -5.69 -1.81
C ALA A 2 0.03 -5.40 -3.07
N ARG A 3 0.31 -6.13 -4.16
CA ARG A 3 -0.45 -6.09 -5.41
C ARG A 3 -0.94 -7.51 -5.72
N VAL A 4 -2.25 -7.70 -5.67
CA VAL A 4 -2.89 -9.03 -5.69
C VAL A 4 -3.97 -9.06 -6.76
N GLY A 5 -4.03 -10.16 -7.52
CA GLY A 5 -5.01 -10.39 -8.58
C GLY A 5 -6.26 -11.10 -8.08
N GLY A 6 -7.40 -10.84 -8.70
CA GLY A 6 -8.63 -11.62 -8.47
C GLY A 6 -9.36 -11.35 -7.16
N LEU A 7 -9.10 -10.21 -6.52
CA LEU A 7 -9.81 -9.81 -5.30
C LEU A 7 -11.24 -9.36 -5.60
N ASN A 8 -12.13 -9.54 -4.62
CA ASN A 8 -13.53 -9.06 -4.67
C ASN A 8 -14.32 -9.46 -5.93
N GLY A 9 -14.07 -10.68 -6.45
CA GLY A 9 -14.77 -11.21 -7.62
C GLY A 9 -14.24 -10.70 -8.97
N ARG A 10 -13.13 -9.96 -8.97
CA ARG A 10 -12.42 -9.57 -10.19
C ARG A 10 -11.75 -10.78 -10.87
N PRO A 11 -11.44 -10.70 -12.18
CA PRO A 11 -10.59 -11.67 -12.86
C PRO A 11 -9.23 -11.85 -12.18
N ALA A 12 -8.66 -13.06 -12.25
CA ALA A 12 -7.37 -13.38 -11.63
C ALA A 12 -6.19 -12.54 -12.16
N ASP A 13 -6.31 -12.00 -13.38
CA ASP A 13 -5.35 -11.12 -14.04
C ASP A 13 -5.66 -9.62 -13.85
N GLU A 14 -6.73 -9.29 -13.11
CA GLU A 14 -7.04 -7.92 -12.70
C GLU A 14 -6.49 -7.69 -11.28
N PHE A 15 -5.41 -6.92 -11.21
CA PHE A 15 -4.67 -6.68 -9.98
C PHE A 15 -5.04 -5.35 -9.33
N THR A 16 -5.15 -5.39 -8.01
CA THR A 16 -5.35 -4.22 -7.16
C THR A 16 -4.24 -4.12 -6.12
N PHE A 17 -4.03 -2.92 -5.61
CA PHE A 17 -3.15 -2.65 -4.50
C PHE A 17 -3.92 -2.71 -3.19
N ILE A 18 -3.29 -3.31 -2.16
CA ILE A 18 -3.87 -3.49 -0.83
C ILE A 18 -2.85 -3.15 0.27
N PRO A 19 -3.29 -2.74 1.47
CA PRO A 19 -2.42 -2.70 2.64
C PRO A 19 -1.99 -4.13 3.03
N GLN A 20 -0.72 -4.30 3.41
CA GLN A 20 -0.22 -5.59 3.89
C GLN A 20 -0.59 -5.83 5.35
N ASP A 21 -0.60 -4.77 6.16
CA ASP A 21 -0.94 -4.85 7.58
C ASP A 21 -2.47 -4.96 7.77
N PRO A 22 -2.98 -5.97 8.48
CA PRO A 22 -4.42 -6.18 8.67
C PRO A 22 -5.14 -5.04 9.41
N LEU A 23 -4.46 -4.37 10.36
CA LEU A 23 -5.05 -3.24 11.10
C LEU A 23 -5.23 -2.03 10.17
N ILE A 24 -4.26 -1.80 9.28
CA ILE A 24 -4.36 -0.74 8.25
C ILE A 24 -5.43 -1.09 7.19
N ALA A 25 -5.60 -2.39 6.88
CA ALA A 25 -6.55 -2.86 5.88
C ALA A 25 -8.04 -2.69 6.26
N GLU A 26 -8.34 -2.32 7.51
CA GLU A 26 -9.71 -2.05 7.94
C GLU A 26 -10.32 -0.87 7.14
N GLY A 27 -11.53 -1.05 6.61
CA GLY A 27 -12.29 -0.02 5.88
C GLY A 27 -12.14 -0.03 4.35
N GLN A 28 -10.96 0.29 3.82
CA GLN A 28 -10.69 0.33 2.36
C GLN A 28 -9.69 -0.77 2.02
N GLN A 29 -10.18 -1.82 1.39
CA GLN A 29 -9.46 -3.09 1.26
C GLN A 29 -8.58 -3.16 0.01
N GLU A 30 -8.97 -2.47 -1.07
CA GLU A 30 -8.27 -2.51 -2.35
C GLU A 30 -8.47 -1.25 -3.19
N ALA A 31 -7.50 -0.93 -4.04
CA ALA A 31 -7.64 0.06 -5.08
C ALA A 31 -6.86 -0.31 -6.36
N LEU A 32 -7.42 0.01 -7.53
CA LEU A 32 -6.70 -0.10 -8.81
C LEU A 32 -5.62 0.98 -8.96
N ASN A 33 -5.81 2.14 -8.31
CA ASN A 33 -4.87 3.25 -8.35
C ASN A 33 -3.98 3.20 -7.10
N PRO A 34 -2.64 3.10 -7.22
CA PRO A 34 -1.75 3.04 -6.08
C PRO A 34 -1.87 4.28 -5.17
N ASN A 35 -2.13 5.48 -5.73
CA ASN A 35 -2.24 6.70 -4.93
C ASN A 35 -3.46 6.70 -3.98
N ILE A 36 -4.51 5.94 -4.29
CA ILE A 36 -5.66 5.79 -3.38
C ILE A 36 -5.25 4.91 -2.19
N ILE A 37 -4.49 3.84 -2.44
CA ILE A 37 -4.10 2.92 -1.37
C ILE A 37 -2.97 3.48 -0.51
N THR A 38 -2.02 4.25 -1.06
CA THR A 38 -0.97 4.92 -0.27
C THR A 38 -1.59 5.95 0.67
N ASN A 39 -2.50 6.78 0.15
CA ASN A 39 -3.24 7.74 0.97
C ASN A 39 -4.03 7.03 2.08
N ARG A 40 -4.73 5.92 1.75
CA ARG A 40 -5.41 5.14 2.78
C ARG A 40 -4.46 4.62 3.86
N ILE A 41 -3.30 4.08 3.46
CA ILE A 41 -2.32 3.56 4.42
C ILE A 41 -1.85 4.68 5.36
N CYS A 42 -1.47 5.85 4.82
CA CYS A 42 -1.03 6.97 5.64
C CYS A 42 -2.14 7.53 6.54
N ASP A 43 -3.38 7.60 6.06
CA ASP A 43 -4.53 8.01 6.87
C ASP A 43 -4.73 7.09 8.09
N GLN A 44 -4.52 5.79 7.93
CA GLN A 44 -4.69 4.82 9.03
C GLN A 44 -3.58 4.87 10.06
N LEU A 45 -2.36 5.26 9.65
CA LEU A 45 -1.29 5.53 10.62
C LEU A 45 -1.70 6.58 11.64
N THR A 46 -2.40 7.62 11.21
CA THR A 46 -2.91 8.69 12.08
C THR A 46 -4.17 8.28 12.83
N ASN A 47 -5.15 7.68 12.14
CA ASN A 47 -6.49 7.52 12.69
C ASN A 47 -6.70 6.23 13.50
N VAL A 48 -5.89 5.20 13.25
CA VAL A 48 -6.03 3.87 13.87
C VAL A 48 -4.80 3.49 14.67
N CYS A 49 -3.60 3.74 14.13
CA CYS A 49 -2.36 3.28 14.75
C CYS A 49 -1.78 4.24 15.80
N ASP A 50 -2.25 5.49 15.88
CA ASP A 50 -1.65 6.57 16.68
C ASP A 50 -0.11 6.64 16.46
N ALA A 51 0.29 6.57 15.18
CA ALA A 51 1.68 6.51 14.81
C ALA A 51 2.42 7.81 15.13
N SER A 52 3.74 7.72 15.30
CA SER A 52 4.56 8.91 15.54
C SER A 52 4.54 9.86 14.33
N ALA A 53 4.77 11.15 14.58
CA ALA A 53 4.88 12.16 13.53
C ALA A 53 5.94 11.79 12.47
N ASP A 54 7.06 11.19 12.89
CA ASP A 54 8.11 10.72 11.98
C ASP A 54 7.62 9.60 11.05
N ALA A 55 6.78 8.68 11.57
CA ALA A 55 6.22 7.59 10.77
C ALA A 55 5.17 8.10 9.77
N VAL A 56 4.36 9.07 10.17
CA VAL A 56 3.40 9.74 9.28
C VAL A 56 4.14 10.49 8.17
N ALA A 57 5.16 11.27 8.51
CA ALA A 57 5.98 12.00 7.54
C ALA A 57 6.66 11.06 6.53
N ALA A 58 7.25 9.95 7.00
CA ALA A 58 7.85 8.95 6.12
C ALA A 58 6.82 8.33 5.15
N CYS A 59 5.58 8.13 5.61
CA CYS A 59 4.49 7.63 4.77
C CYS A 59 4.09 8.65 3.68
N GLU A 60 3.94 9.93 4.05
CA GLU A 60 3.61 11.00 3.12
C GLU A 60 4.72 11.21 2.06
N ASP A 61 5.98 11.14 2.48
CA ASP A 61 7.14 11.20 1.57
C ASP A 61 7.17 10.00 0.61
N ALA A 62 6.86 8.80 1.10
CA ALA A 62 6.74 7.61 0.25
C ALA A 62 5.56 7.72 -0.73
N GLN A 63 4.43 8.27 -0.29
CA GLN A 63 3.27 8.53 -1.14
C GLN A 63 3.61 9.48 -2.29
N ALA A 64 4.30 10.58 -2.00
CA ALA A 64 4.72 11.54 -3.03
C ALA A 64 5.65 10.91 -4.06
N GLN A 65 6.55 10.01 -3.64
CA GLN A 65 7.43 9.28 -4.54
C GLN A 65 6.70 8.27 -5.41
N ILE A 66 5.69 7.57 -4.87
CA ILE A 66 4.83 6.68 -5.68
C ILE A 66 3.99 7.46 -6.69
N GLU A 67 3.48 8.62 -6.30
CA GLU A 67 2.77 9.52 -7.23
C GLU A 67 3.68 9.95 -8.38
N ALA A 68 4.93 10.35 -8.08
CA ALA A 68 5.92 10.73 -9.08
C ALA A 68 6.36 9.54 -9.96
N LEU A 69 6.42 8.33 -9.42
CA LEU A 69 6.79 7.12 -10.15
C LEU A 69 5.77 6.77 -11.24
N GLY A 70 4.48 6.94 -10.95
CA GLY A 70 3.39 6.80 -11.93
C GLY A 70 3.14 5.38 -12.46
N THR A 71 3.89 4.37 -11.99
CA THR A 71 3.69 2.96 -12.37
C THR A 71 2.46 2.36 -11.67
N ARG A 72 1.94 1.26 -12.21
CA ARG A 72 0.78 0.52 -11.65
C ARG A 72 0.97 -1.00 -11.67
N ASP A 73 2.22 -1.43 -11.72
CA ASP A 73 2.61 -2.83 -11.74
C ASP A 73 3.27 -3.24 -10.40
N GLN A 74 3.88 -4.41 -10.35
CA GLN A 74 4.48 -4.93 -9.12
C GLN A 74 5.58 -3.99 -8.56
N SER A 75 6.32 -3.31 -9.44
CA SER A 75 7.40 -2.41 -9.04
C SER A 75 6.90 -1.25 -8.16
N THR A 76 5.62 -0.86 -8.29
CA THR A 76 5.00 0.16 -7.45
C THR A 76 4.90 -0.30 -6.00
N ALA A 77 4.45 -1.55 -5.77
CA ALA A 77 4.34 -2.12 -4.43
C ALA A 77 5.72 -2.36 -3.82
N ASP A 78 6.68 -2.85 -4.60
CA ASP A 78 8.05 -3.08 -4.16
C ASP A 78 8.74 -1.77 -3.77
N THR A 79 8.62 -0.74 -4.62
CA THR A 79 9.18 0.59 -4.35
C THR A 79 8.59 1.17 -3.07
N TRP A 80 7.27 1.09 -2.88
CA TRP A 80 6.61 1.57 -1.66
C TRP A 80 7.18 0.90 -0.40
N ASN A 81 7.34 -0.43 -0.44
CA ASN A 81 7.86 -1.17 0.71
C ASN A 81 9.33 -0.80 0.98
N ALA A 82 10.15 -0.69 -0.05
CA ALA A 82 11.56 -0.30 0.08
C ALA A 82 11.71 1.12 0.68
N LEU A 83 10.89 2.08 0.27
CA LEU A 83 10.90 3.46 0.79
C LEU A 83 10.61 3.53 2.30
N LEU A 84 9.82 2.58 2.81
CA LEU A 84 9.47 2.48 4.23
C LEU A 84 10.37 1.50 5.01
N GLY A 85 11.44 1.00 4.39
CA GLY A 85 12.40 0.10 5.04
C GLY A 85 11.99 -1.37 5.07
N PHE A 86 10.99 -1.78 4.30
CA PHE A 86 10.51 -3.16 4.16
C PHE A 86 10.97 -3.78 2.83
N ASP A 87 12.21 -3.52 2.40
CA ASP A 87 12.73 -4.10 1.17
C ASP A 87 12.77 -5.65 1.23
N GLY A 88 12.46 -6.30 0.11
CA GLY A 88 12.45 -7.76 0.00
C GLY A 88 11.28 -8.49 0.69
N VAL A 89 10.27 -7.78 1.23
CA VAL A 89 9.04 -8.42 1.69
C VAL A 89 8.24 -9.00 0.52
N ASP A 90 7.50 -10.07 0.77
CA ASP A 90 6.56 -10.60 -0.22
C ASP A 90 5.37 -9.63 -0.40
N SER A 91 5.37 -8.94 -1.53
CA SER A 91 4.35 -7.97 -1.93
C SER A 91 3.31 -8.56 -2.90
N THR A 92 3.30 -9.88 -3.09
CA THR A 92 2.38 -10.58 -4.00
C THR A 92 1.13 -11.13 -3.31
N GLN A 93 1.05 -11.02 -1.99
CA GLN A 93 -0.07 -11.43 -1.16
C GLN A 93 -0.24 -10.50 0.06
N GLN A 94 -1.41 -10.54 0.71
CA GLN A 94 -1.60 -9.88 2.01
C GLN A 94 -0.90 -10.70 3.11
N GLN A 95 -0.31 -10.03 4.10
CA GLN A 95 0.20 -10.74 5.28
C GLN A 95 -1.00 -11.21 6.13
N VAL A 96 -0.94 -12.46 6.60
CA VAL A 96 -1.97 -13.09 7.44
C VAL A 96 -1.58 -13.09 8.92
#